data_AF-A0A7K4NEN5-F1
#
_entry.id   AF-A0A7K4NEN5-F1
#
_cell.length_a   1.000
_cell.length_b   1.000
_cell.length_c   1.000
_cell.angle_alpha   90.00
_cell.angle_beta   90.00
_cell.angle_gamma   90.00
#
_symmetry.space_group_name_H-M   'P 1'
#
loop_
_entity.id
_entity.type
_entity.pdbx_description
1 polymer ?
#
loop_
_entity_poly.entity_id
_entity_poly.type
_entity_poly.pdbx_seq_one_letter_code
_entity_poly.pdbx_strand_id
1 'polypeptide(L)' 'MEDSEPETIVIKNWPEKFSDILNEIGVSATPNEIGEGEVEKGDYYSRCFSQTT' A
#
# COMPACT_ATOMS: atom_id res chain seq x y z
N MET A 1 17.09 10.14 -32.82
CA MET A 1 16.91 9.07 -31.83
C MET A 1 16.04 9.69 -30.76
N GLU A 2 14.75 9.38 -30.75
CA GLU A 2 13.92 9.65 -29.58
C GLU A 2 14.14 8.47 -28.63
N ASP A 3 14.87 8.71 -27.54
CA ASP A 3 14.88 7.82 -26.39
C ASP A 3 13.58 8.07 -25.60
N SER A 4 12.44 7.67 -26.16
CA SER A 4 11.22 7.51 -25.37
C SER A 4 11.34 6.19 -24.62
N GLU A 5 12.10 6.22 -23.52
CA GLU A 5 12.05 5.16 -22.53
C GLU A 5 10.59 4.96 -22.10
N PRO A 6 10.07 3.73 -22.03
CA PRO A 6 8.70 3.49 -21.58
C PRO A 6 8.56 3.99 -20.14
N GLU A 7 7.45 4.68 -19.84
CA GLU A 7 7.19 5.18 -18.50
C GLU A 7 7.35 4.02 -17.49
N THR A 8 8.22 4.25 -16.50
CA THR A 8 8.45 3.28 -15.44
C THR A 8 7.13 2.97 -14.75
N ILE A 9 6.66 1.72 -14.89
CA ILE A 9 5.44 1.28 -14.21
C ILE A 9 5.73 1.31 -12.70
N VAL A 10 5.14 2.27 -11.99
CA VAL A 10 5.23 2.32 -10.53
C VAL A 10 4.44 1.14 -9.97
N ILE A 11 5.13 0.15 -9.42
CA ILE A 11 4.49 -1.00 -8.78
C ILE A 11 3.95 -0.52 -7.43
N LYS A 12 2.65 -0.24 -7.39
CA LYS A 12 1.96 0.15 -6.16
C LYS A 12 1.60 -1.05 -5.31
N ASN A 13 1.79 -0.94 -3.99
CA ASN A 13 1.26 -1.90 -3.03
C ASN A 13 -0.27 -1.72 -2.87
N TRP A 14 -0.93 -2.65 -2.17
CA TRP A 14 -2.38 -2.59 -1.95
C TRP A 14 -2.83 -1.32 -1.22
N PRO A 15 -2.20 -0.90 -0.11
CA PRO A 15 -2.52 0.35 0.57
C PRO A 15 -2.43 1.60 -0.32
N GLU A 16 -1.41 1.70 -1.17
CA GLU A 16 -1.24 2.80 -2.13
C GLU A 16 -2.34 2.83 -3.18
N LYS A 17 -2.66 1.67 -3.78
CA LYS A 17 -3.77 1.55 -4.74
C LYS A 17 -5.09 1.98 -4.11
N PHE A 18 -5.33 1.58 -2.87
CA PHE A 18 -6.57 1.94 -2.17
C PHE A 18 -6.64 3.44 -1.87
N SER A 19 -5.49 4.05 -1.55
CA SER A 19 -5.38 5.49 -1.36
C SER A 19 -5.70 6.26 -2.65
N ASP A 20 -5.26 5.77 -3.81
CA ASP A 20 -5.64 6.35 -5.11
C ASP A 20 -7.16 6.30 -5.33
N ILE A 21 -7.79 5.14 -5.09
CA ILE A 21 -9.25 4.95 -5.24
C ILE A 21 -10.02 5.90 -4.32
N LEU A 22 -9.56 6.09 -3.09
CA LEU A 22 -10.18 7.03 -2.15
C LEU A 22 -10.02 8.48 -2.63
N ASN A 23 -8.87 8.84 -3.20
CA ASN A 23 -8.66 10.16 -3.77
C ASN A 23 -9.62 10.43 -4.95
N GLU A 24 -9.96 9.43 -5.75
CA GLU A 24 -10.93 9.57 -6.86
C GLU A 24 -12.33 10.00 -6.39
N ILE A 25 -12.74 9.62 -5.17
CA ILE A 25 -14.00 10.04 -4.55
C ILE A 25 -13.85 11.28 -3.66
N GLY A 26 -12.71 11.95 -3.71
CA GLY A 26 -12.42 13.16 -2.93
C GLY A 26 -12.00 12.92 -1.48
N VAL A 27 -11.66 11.68 -1.12
CA VAL A 27 -11.19 11.31 0.22
C VAL A 27 -9.67 11.17 0.20
N SER A 28 -8.97 12.11 0.82
CA SER A 28 -7.52 12.01 0.98
C SER A 28 -7.18 10.98 2.07
N ALA A 29 -6.46 9.94 1.68
CA ALA A 29 -5.97 8.91 2.58
C ALA A 29 -4.47 8.69 2.36
N THR A 30 -3.75 8.48 3.44
CA THR A 30 -2.34 8.08 3.42
C THR A 30 -2.24 6.65 3.92
N PRO A 31 -1.53 5.75 3.22
CA PRO A 31 -1.32 4.39 3.68
C PRO A 31 -0.51 4.42 4.99
N ASN A 32 -0.99 3.70 6.01
CA ASN A 32 -0.23 3.51 7.24
C ASN A 32 0.91 2.51 7.00
N GLU A 33 2.03 2.72 7.67
CA GLU A 33 3.09 1.73 7.73
C GLU A 33 2.64 0.50 8.54
N ILE A 34 2.95 -0.69 8.03
CA ILE A 34 2.54 -1.94 8.65
C ILE A 34 3.24 -2.09 9.99
N GLY A 35 2.47 -2.29 11.06
CA GLY A 35 2.95 -2.48 12.43
C GLY A 35 2.99 -1.20 13.26
N GLU A 36 2.65 -0.05 12.69
CA GLU A 36 2.59 1.22 13.43
C GLU A 36 1.21 1.50 14.03
N GLY A 37 0.15 0.89 13.49
CA GLY A 37 -1.23 1.12 13.91
C GLY A 37 -1.49 0.62 15.33
N GLU A 38 -2.22 1.39 16.15
CA GLU A 38 -2.59 0.97 17.51
C GLU A 38 -3.37 -0.35 17.52
N VAL A 39 -4.22 -0.55 16.51
CA VAL A 39 -4.98 -1.79 16.29
C VAL A 39 -4.06 -2.99 15.96
N GLU A 40 -2.89 -2.75 15.38
CA GLU A 40 -1.89 -3.78 15.03
C GLU A 40 -1.01 -4.19 16.22
N LYS A 41 -1.02 -3.40 17.29
CA LYS A 41 -0.27 -3.68 18.52
C LYS A 41 -0.99 -4.66 19.46
N GLY A 42 -2.29 -4.89 19.25
CA GLY A 42 -3.09 -5.85 19.99
C GLY A 42 -3.25 -7.20 19.28
N ASP A 43 -4.04 -8.09 19.86
CA ASP A 43 -4.28 -9.44 19.32
C ASP A 43 -5.11 -9.46 18.01
N TYR A 44 -5.55 -8.28 17.54
CA TYR A 44 -6.41 -8.15 16.37
C TYR A 44 -5.73 -8.61 15.07
N TYR A 45 -4.44 -8.27 14.91
CA TYR A 45 -3.58 -8.86 13.90
C TYR A 45 -2.68 -9.89 14.58
N SER A 46 -3.22 -11.10 14.84
CA SER A 46 -2.37 -12.25 15.15
C SER A 46 -1.32 -12.35 14.04
N ARG A 47 -0.05 -12.08 14.37
CA ARG A 47 1.10 -12.02 13.46
C ARG A 47 1.48 -13.40 12.91
N CYS A 48 0.51 -14.16 12.41
CA CYS A 48 0.71 -15.38 11.67
C CYS A 48 1.14 -15.01 10.24
N PHE A 49 2.36 -14.47 10.11
CA PHE A 49 3.05 -14.47 8.84
C PHE A 49 3.51 -15.92 8.60
N SER A 50 2.73 -16.70 7.84
CA SER A 50 3.25 -17.94 7.28
C SER A 50 4.26 -17.55 6.19
N GLN A 51 5.54 -17.76 6.46
CA GLN A 51 6.57 -17.71 5.44
C GLN A 51 6.20 -18.72 4.34
N THR A 52 5.86 -18.24 3.15
CA THR A 52 5.76 -19.10 1.96
C THR A 52 7.18 -19.43 1.51
N THR A 53 7.62 -20.66 1.82
CA THR A 53 8.87 -21.27 1.31
C THR A 53 8.69 -21.74 -0.13
#